data_AF-A0A1F5L8K8-F1
#
_entry.id   AF-A0A1F5L8K8-F1
#
_cell.length_a   1.000
_cell.length_b   1.000
_cell.length_c   1.000
_cell.angle_alpha   90.00
_cell.angle_beta   90.00
_cell.angle_gamma   90.00
#
_symmetry.space_group_name_H-M   'P 1'
#
loop_
_entity.id
_entity.type
_entity.pdbx_description
1 polymer ?
#
loop_
_entity_poly.entity_id
_entity_poly.type
_entity_poly.pdbx_seq_one_letter_code
_entity_poly.pdbx_strand_id
1 'polypeptide(L)'
;MAGENNLQTLLATMRPSLDPTTYVFLTTKQPLHSLPLSTLEPQLLVQEEEGTTIVTTEALAKSHGFTESTFPCKKITLTIHSSLEAVGLIAAISNRLKDHGISANVVSGG
;
A
#
# COMPACT_ATOMS: atom_id res chain seq x y z
N MET A 1 1.46 -21.78 14.65
CA MET A 1 0.76 -22.55 13.61
C MET A 1 1.46 -22.27 12.30
N ALA A 2 1.82 -23.29 11.52
CA ALA A 2 2.47 -23.07 10.23
C ALA A 2 1.45 -22.49 9.24
N GLY A 3 1.79 -21.37 8.58
CA GLY A 3 0.92 -20.76 7.57
C GLY A 3 0.87 -21.59 6.29
N GLU A 4 -0.16 -21.37 5.46
CA GLU A 4 -0.29 -22.02 4.16
C GLU A 4 0.77 -21.49 3.18
N ASN A 5 1.38 -22.40 2.41
CA ASN A 5 2.45 -22.12 1.45
C ASN A 5 2.09 -22.57 0.02
N ASN A 6 1.01 -23.33 -0.16
CA ASN A 6 0.52 -23.72 -1.47
C ASN A 6 -0.13 -22.53 -2.18
N LEU A 7 0.52 -22.05 -3.24
CA LEU A 7 0.07 -20.88 -4.02
C LEU A 7 -1.38 -21.02 -4.55
N GLN A 8 -1.80 -22.20 -4.98
CA GLN A 8 -3.18 -22.39 -5.48
C GLN A 8 -4.19 -22.23 -4.35
N THR A 9 -3.94 -22.85 -3.19
CA THR A 9 -4.79 -22.70 -1.99
C THR A 9 -4.83 -21.24 -1.55
N LEU A 10 -3.69 -20.57 -1.56
CA LEU A 10 -3.58 -19.17 -1.18
C LEU A 10 -4.43 -18.27 -2.08
N LEU A 11 -4.30 -18.40 -3.40
CA LEU A 11 -5.10 -17.63 -4.35
C LEU A 11 -6.60 -17.94 -4.24
N ALA A 12 -6.97 -19.20 -4.02
CA ALA A 12 -8.37 -19.62 -3.89
C ALA A 12 -9.04 -19.13 -2.60
N THR A 13 -8.27 -18.92 -1.54
CA THR A 13 -8.78 -18.51 -0.21
C THR A 13 -8.60 -17.02 0.07
N MET A 14 -7.91 -16.29 -0.80
CA MET A 14 -7.71 -14.84 -0.71
C MET A 14 -9.04 -14.09 -0.68
N ARG A 15 -9.17 -13.16 0.27
CA ARG A 15 -10.32 -12.27 0.38
C ARG A 15 -9.89 -10.83 0.12
N PRO A 16 -9.98 -10.34 -1.12
CA PRO A 16 -9.69 -8.95 -1.44
C PRO A 16 -10.81 -8.04 -0.90
N SER A 17 -10.43 -6.94 -0.28
CA SER A 17 -11.34 -5.88 0.16
C SER A 17 -10.88 -4.53 -0.38
N LEU A 18 -11.76 -3.83 -1.09
CA LEU A 18 -11.51 -2.50 -1.63
C LEU A 18 -11.95 -1.43 -0.62
N ASP A 19 -11.02 -0.56 -0.25
CA ASP A 19 -11.32 0.64 0.53
C ASP A 19 -11.89 1.72 -0.41
N PRO A 20 -13.08 2.30 -0.12
CA PRO A 20 -13.66 3.36 -0.94
C PRO A 20 -12.88 4.68 -0.86
N THR A 21 -12.00 4.85 0.13
CA THR A 21 -11.20 6.06 0.34
C THR A 21 -10.18 6.25 -0.77
N THR A 22 -9.97 7.49 -1.21
CA THR A 22 -8.87 7.84 -2.11
C THR A 22 -7.61 8.09 -1.30
N TYR A 23 -6.53 7.42 -1.67
CA TYR A 23 -5.20 7.60 -1.12
C TYR A 23 -4.31 8.30 -2.12
N VAL A 24 -3.28 8.96 -1.61
CA VAL A 24 -2.27 9.64 -2.42
C VAL A 24 -0.87 9.37 -1.88
N PHE A 25 0.10 9.46 -2.78
CA PHE A 25 1.51 9.40 -2.44
C PHE A 25 2.06 10.83 -2.35
N LEU A 26 2.74 11.12 -1.25
CA LEU A 26 3.44 12.37 -1.01
C LEU A 26 4.93 12.07 -0.87
N THR A 27 5.78 12.97 -1.37
CA THR A 27 7.22 12.91 -1.12
C THR A 27 7.67 14.25 -0.53
N THR A 28 8.42 14.20 0.56
CA THR A 28 8.90 15.40 1.25
C THR A 28 10.35 15.23 1.71
N LYS A 29 11.14 16.31 1.59
CA LYS A 29 12.50 16.38 2.14
C LYS A 29 12.54 16.88 3.58
N GLN A 30 11.39 17.19 4.15
CA GLN A 30 11.31 17.60 5.55
C GLN A 30 11.77 16.45 6.46
N PRO A 31 12.52 16.74 7.53
CA PRO A 31 12.93 15.73 8.49
C PRO A 31 11.71 15.01 9.09
N LEU A 32 11.80 13.69 9.26
CA LEU A 32 10.68 12.87 9.75
C LEU A 32 10.06 13.40 11.06
N HIS A 33 10.89 13.85 11.99
CA HIS A 33 10.46 14.38 13.29
C HIS A 33 9.68 15.72 13.19
N SER A 34 9.78 16.41 12.06
CA SER A 34 9.07 17.68 11.83
C SER A 34 7.70 17.48 11.17
N LEU A 35 7.41 16.27 10.69
CA LEU A 35 6.15 15.98 10.01
C LEU A 35 5.01 15.82 11.02
N PRO A 36 3.80 16.33 10.71
CA PRO A 36 2.64 16.22 11.58
C PRO A 36 2.00 14.83 11.49
N LEU A 37 2.76 13.76 11.78
CA LEU A 37 2.35 12.37 11.53
C LEU A 37 1.08 11.98 12.30
N SER A 38 0.83 12.59 13.47
CA SER A 38 -0.35 12.32 14.29
C SER A 38 -1.66 12.79 13.65
N THR A 39 -1.62 13.84 12.83
CA THR A 39 -2.80 14.39 12.15
C THR A 39 -2.82 14.05 10.66
N LEU A 40 -1.67 13.74 10.08
CA LEU A 40 -1.56 13.25 8.71
C LEU A 40 -1.96 11.76 8.58
N GLU A 41 -1.98 11.01 9.68
CA GLU A 41 -2.40 9.60 9.77
C GLU A 41 -1.90 8.71 8.62
N PRO A 42 -0.57 8.62 8.42
CA PRO A 42 -0.01 7.86 7.31
C PRO A 42 -0.34 6.37 7.42
N GLN A 43 -0.80 5.78 6.32
CA GLN A 43 -0.94 4.33 6.17
C GLN A 43 0.40 3.65 5.89
N LEU A 44 1.34 4.39 5.30
CA LEU A 44 2.70 3.97 5.00
C LEU A 44 3.63 5.17 5.11
N LEU A 45 4.82 4.93 5.64
CA LEU A 45 5.92 5.88 5.63
C LEU A 45 7.23 5.15 5.29
N VAL A 46 7.94 5.64 4.28
CA VAL A 46 9.21 5.07 3.81
C VAL A 46 10.23 6.19 3.69
N GLN A 47 11.40 6.02 4.28
CA GLN A 47 12.53 6.94 4.08
C GLN A 47 13.34 6.45 2.89
N GLU A 48 13.37 7.24 1.82
CA GLU A 48 14.11 6.97 0.60
C GLU A 48 15.23 8.02 0.43
N GLU A 49 16.13 7.81 -0.53
CA GLU A 49 17.25 8.73 -0.78
C GLU A 49 16.75 10.12 -1.23
N GLU A 50 15.68 10.15 -2.02
CA GLU A 50 15.09 11.36 -2.59
C GLU A 50 14.23 12.14 -1.59
N GLY A 51 13.79 11.49 -0.50
CA GLY A 51 12.93 12.06 0.53
C GLY A 51 12.13 11.00 1.28
N THR A 52 11.26 11.45 2.19
CA THR A 52 10.30 10.58 2.86
C THR A 52 9.04 10.47 2.00
N THR A 53 8.70 9.25 1.61
CA THR A 53 7.43 8.92 0.96
C THR A 53 6.37 8.61 2.01
N ILE A 54 5.19 9.20 1.83
CA ILE A 54 4.05 9.09 2.75
C ILE A 54 2.82 8.72 1.95
N VAL A 55 2.08 7.70 2.40
CA VAL A 55 0.75 7.38 1.87
C VAL A 55 -0.28 7.77 2.91
N THR A 56 -1.17 8.70 2.56
CA THR A 56 -2.30 9.11 3.39
C THR A 56 -3.55 9.29 2.53
N THR A 57 -4.69 9.61 3.15
CA THR A 57 -5.90 9.96 2.42
C THR A 57 -5.72 11.30 1.70
N GLU A 58 -6.36 11.43 0.54
CA GLU A 58 -6.34 12.68 -0.23
C GLU A 58 -6.86 13.87 0.59
N ALA A 59 -7.86 13.64 1.44
CA ALA A 59 -8.44 14.67 2.30
C ALA A 59 -7.42 15.21 3.32
N LEU A 60 -6.70 14.32 4.01
CA LEU A 60 -5.67 14.70 4.98
C LEU A 60 -4.46 15.35 4.31
N ALA A 61 -4.03 14.84 3.15
CA ALA A 61 -2.97 15.49 2.38
C ALA A 61 -3.32 16.96 2.07
N LYS A 62 -4.53 17.20 1.57
CA LYS A 62 -5.03 18.55 1.26
C LYS A 62 -5.14 19.44 2.49
N SER A 63 -5.66 18.95 3.62
CA SER A 63 -5.79 19.75 4.84
C SER A 63 -4.44 20.16 5.43
N HIS A 64 -3.38 19.41 5.13
CA HIS A 64 -2.00 19.71 5.54
C HIS A 64 -1.19 20.50 4.49
N GLY A 65 -1.84 20.97 3.41
CA GLY A 65 -1.20 21.82 2.40
C GLY A 65 -0.38 21.05 1.36
N PHE A 66 -0.49 19.71 1.30
CA PHE A 66 0.13 18.91 0.25
C PHE A 66 -0.75 18.93 -0.99
N THR A 67 -0.51 19.91 -1.88
CA THR A 67 -1.26 20.10 -3.13
C THR A 67 -0.65 19.34 -4.31
N GLU A 68 0.64 19.02 -4.25
CA GLU A 68 1.38 18.28 -5.28
C GLU A 68 1.44 16.78 -4.99
N SER A 69 0.31 16.20 -4.58
CA SER A 69 0.22 14.77 -4.34
C SER A 69 0.22 14.01 -5.65
N THR A 70 0.98 12.92 -5.75
CA THR A 70 1.00 12.07 -6.93
C THR A 70 0.11 10.84 -6.73
N PHE A 71 -0.35 10.27 -7.85
CA PHE A 71 -0.94 8.94 -7.90
C PHE A 71 -2.19 8.75 -7.00
N PRO A 72 -3.33 9.40 -7.31
CA PRO A 72 -4.59 9.09 -6.63
C PRO A 72 -4.98 7.64 -6.89
N CYS A 73 -5.09 6.85 -5.83
CA CYS A 73 -5.33 5.42 -5.92
C CYS A 73 -6.34 4.91 -4.89
N LYS A 74 -6.75 3.66 -5.04
CA LYS A 74 -7.55 2.93 -4.05
C LYS A 74 -6.71 1.85 -3.38
N LYS A 75 -6.97 1.61 -2.10
CA LYS A 75 -6.31 0.54 -1.34
C LYS A 75 -7.11 -0.74 -1.47
N ILE A 76 -6.44 -1.82 -1.84
CA ILE A 76 -7.01 -3.17 -1.81
C ILE A 76 -6.23 -3.97 -0.77
N THR A 77 -6.92 -4.44 0.27
CA THR A 77 -6.32 -5.34 1.27
C THR A 77 -6.59 -6.78 0.85
N LEU A 78 -5.53 -7.59 0.78
CA LEU A 78 -5.61 -9.00 0.43
C LEU A 78 -5.50 -9.83 1.70
N THR A 79 -6.64 -10.16 2.32
CA THR A 79 -6.65 -10.95 3.55
C THR A 79 -6.42 -12.43 3.21
N ILE A 80 -5.38 -13.00 3.79
CA ILE A 80 -4.99 -14.39 3.59
C ILE A 80 -4.32 -14.94 4.84
N HIS A 81 -4.57 -16.21 5.17
CA HIS A 81 -3.85 -16.91 6.23
C HIS A 81 -2.60 -17.57 5.63
N SER A 82 -1.65 -16.74 5.16
CA SER A 82 -0.38 -17.22 4.64
C SER A 82 0.70 -17.20 5.71
N SER A 83 1.76 -17.99 5.52
CA SER A 83 3.04 -17.61 6.10
C SER A 83 3.61 -16.44 5.29
N LEU A 84 4.50 -15.63 5.88
CA LEU A 84 5.24 -14.59 5.15
C LEU A 84 6.15 -15.18 4.03
N GLU A 85 6.32 -16.51 4.00
CA GLU A 85 7.26 -17.24 3.13
C GLU A 85 6.61 -17.77 1.84
N ALA A 86 5.35 -17.41 1.57
CA ALA A 86 4.64 -17.86 0.38
C ALA A 86 5.21 -17.25 -0.92
N VAL A 87 6.19 -17.94 -1.52
CA VAL A 87 6.81 -17.56 -2.78
C VAL A 87 5.79 -17.55 -3.93
N GLY A 88 5.77 -16.47 -4.71
CA GLY A 88 4.99 -16.37 -5.94
C GLY A 88 3.62 -15.70 -5.80
N LEU A 89 3.14 -15.42 -4.58
CA LEU A 89 1.84 -14.77 -4.36
C LEU A 89 1.77 -13.39 -5.01
N ILE A 90 2.73 -12.50 -4.70
CA ILE A 90 2.81 -11.15 -5.27
C ILE A 90 2.92 -11.22 -6.80
N ALA A 91 3.75 -12.14 -7.33
CA ALA A 91 3.91 -12.28 -8.78
C ALA A 91 2.60 -12.68 -9.48
N ALA A 92 1.82 -13.59 -8.89
CA ALA A 92 0.52 -13.98 -9.42
C ALA A 92 -0.47 -12.81 -9.42
N ILE A 93 -0.53 -12.04 -8.34
CA ILE A 93 -1.40 -10.86 -8.21
C ILE A 93 -1.00 -9.78 -9.23
N SER A 94 0.27 -9.41 -9.27
CA SER A 94 0.77 -8.36 -10.17
C SER A 94 0.56 -8.70 -11.63
N ASN A 95 0.74 -9.97 -12.02
CA ASN A 95 0.43 -10.41 -13.39
C ASN A 95 -1.04 -10.24 -13.73
N ARG A 96 -1.94 -10.62 -12.81
CA ARG A 96 -3.38 -10.48 -13.05
C ARG A 96 -3.83 -9.02 -13.19
N LEU A 97 -3.27 -8.12 -12.39
CA LEU A 97 -3.54 -6.68 -12.46
C LEU A 97 -2.99 -6.08 -13.76
N LYS A 98 -1.77 -6.44 -14.15
CA LYS A 98 -1.16 -6.06 -15.43
C LYS A 98 -2.01 -6.47 -16.62
N ASP A 99 -2.55 -7.70 -16.63
CA ASP A 99 -3.42 -8.19 -17.72
C ASP A 99 -4.70 -7.36 -17.86
N HIS A 100 -5.08 -6.57 -16.86
CA HIS A 100 -6.22 -5.65 -16.88
C HIS A 100 -5.79 -4.18 -17.00
N GLY A 101 -4.50 -3.90 -17.24
CA GLY A 101 -3.97 -2.54 -17.35
C GLY A 101 -3.96 -1.77 -16.03
N ILE A 102 -3.99 -2.47 -14.89
CA ILE A 102 -4.03 -1.86 -13.56
C ILE A 102 -2.61 -1.81 -13.00
N SER A 103 -2.11 -0.58 -12.76
CA SER A 103 -0.88 -0.37 -12.02
C SER A 103 -1.11 -0.62 -10.52
N ALA A 104 -0.13 -1.22 -9.85
CA ALA A 104 -0.23 -1.57 -8.44
C ALA A 104 1.09 -1.34 -7.70
N ASN A 105 1.01 -0.63 -6.58
CA ASN A 105 2.08 -0.48 -5.61
C ASN A 105 1.78 -1.43 -4.45
N VAL A 106 2.53 -2.53 -4.35
CA VAL A 106 2.30 -3.58 -3.35
C VAL A 106 3.06 -3.24 -2.07
N VAL A 107 2.36 -3.33 -0.94
CA VAL A 107 2.94 -3.16 0.40
C VAL A 107 2.62 -4.42 1.19
N SER A 108 3.66 -5.11 1.68
CA SER A 108 3.51 -6.27 2.54
C SER A 108 3.56 -5.83 4.01
N GLY A 109 2.42 -5.92 4.70
CA GLY A 109 2.35 -5.81 6.16
C GLY A 109 2.61 -7.16 6.83
N GLY A 110 2.95 -7.11 8.13
CA GLY A 110 3.06 -8.30 8.99
C GLY A 110 1.74 -8.72 9.60
#